data_AF-A0A7X6V743-F1
#
_entry.id   AF-A0A7X6V743-F1
#
_cell.length_a   1.000
_cell.length_b   1.000
_cell.length_c   1.000
_cell.angle_alpha   90.00
_cell.angle_beta   90.00
_cell.angle_gamma   90.00
#
_symmetry.space_group_name_H-M   'P 1'
#
loop_
_entity.id
_entity.type
_entity.pdbx_description
1 polymer ?
#
loop_
_entity_poly.entity_id
_entity_poly.type
_entity_poly.pdbx_seq_one_letter_code
_entity_poly.pdbx_strand_id
1 'polypeptide(L)'
;MIVPMKHVTLLCVENDKKTALSELARLGIMHVEEHIQDSEEILASRNAVEDAKRALLMVKTAAPKADWQQLPIKESTSINKNDPTFIGEINRAANEYATSKSKSLELLREITQYEGWGDFDLETAGELAKSGLEVKLFIFSLKSQLPDTETGLLYIVGTGREGRYGVAVGTDIPEEATFVAMPRKRLSAIKTEYATVLDSIKKSAAILSSFNDKIDNINLEIGKRQDANDYAAAFDNMPETGTVAYLTGFIDARREKEIVSAAKQNNWGVVLREPETDEIPPTLLEPPAIFRPVLALFKSLGITPGYNEADVSIPFFLFFSIFFAMLVGDAGYGAIILALTFYAQHKVSQASRSKGRQPSQLIN
;
A
#
# COMPACT_ATOMS: atom_id res chain seq x y z
N MET A 1 9.65 13.69 28.77
CA MET A 1 10.33 14.99 28.63
C MET A 1 10.94 15.04 27.24
N ILE A 2 10.93 16.20 26.58
CA ILE A 2 11.67 16.40 25.33
C ILE A 2 13.16 16.42 25.65
N VAL A 3 13.96 15.64 24.93
CA VAL A 3 15.41 15.54 25.11
C VAL A 3 16.08 16.74 24.43
N PRO A 4 17.01 17.45 25.10
CA PRO A 4 17.71 18.57 24.51
C PRO A 4 18.60 18.14 23.34
N MET A 5 18.55 18.90 22.25
CA MET A 5 19.32 18.69 21.02
C MET A 5 20.44 19.73 20.89
N LYS A 6 21.53 19.36 20.20
CA LYS A 6 22.57 20.27 19.71
C LYS A 6 22.63 20.24 18.19
N HIS A 7 22.85 21.40 17.57
CA HIS A 7 23.17 21.49 16.16
C HIS A 7 24.65 21.13 15.95
N VAL A 8 24.90 20.29 14.95
CA VAL A 8 26.20 19.76 14.58
C VAL A 8 26.47 20.08 13.13
N THR A 9 27.63 20.67 12.86
CA THR A 9 28.24 20.67 11.53
C THR A 9 29.47 19.78 11.56
N LEU A 10 29.43 18.69 10.80
CA LEU A 10 30.55 17.78 10.61
C LEU A 10 31.28 18.13 9.31
N LEU A 11 32.60 18.22 9.36
CA LEU A 11 33.47 18.59 8.26
C LEU A 11 34.41 17.42 7.96
N CYS A 12 34.48 17.00 6.70
CA CYS A 12 35.44 15.99 6.24
C CYS A 12 36.09 16.40 4.91
N VAL A 13 37.14 15.69 4.52
CA VAL A 13 37.73 15.84 3.18
C VAL A 13 36.76 15.26 2.15
N GLU A 14 36.68 15.86 0.97
CA GLU A 14 35.82 15.41 -0.14
C GLU A 14 36.01 13.92 -0.46
N ASN A 15 37.27 13.47 -0.55
CA ASN A 15 37.63 12.07 -0.81
C ASN A 15 37.14 11.09 0.28
N ASP A 16 36.89 11.59 1.49
CA ASP A 16 36.47 10.78 2.64
C ASP A 16 34.95 10.79 2.88
N LYS A 17 34.15 11.47 2.05
CA LYS A 17 32.69 11.56 2.18
C LYS A 17 32.03 10.20 2.46
N LYS A 18 32.35 9.21 1.64
CA LYS A 18 31.76 7.86 1.74
C LYS A 18 32.09 7.19 3.08
N THR A 19 33.35 7.29 3.49
CA THR A 19 33.86 6.74 4.75
C THR A 19 33.21 7.46 5.94
N ALA A 20 33.16 8.80 5.90
CA ALA A 20 32.57 9.64 6.93
C ALA A 20 31.09 9.30 7.19
N LEU A 21 30.30 9.21 6.11
CA LEU A 21 28.89 8.82 6.20
C LEU A 21 28.70 7.40 6.72
N SER A 22 29.52 6.44 6.27
CA SER A 22 29.40 5.05 6.73
C SER A 22 29.68 4.90 8.24
N GLU A 23 30.66 5.63 8.75
CA GLU A 23 31.02 5.65 10.16
C GLU A 23 29.97 6.41 11.00
N LEU A 24 29.46 7.52 10.49
CA LEU A 24 28.37 8.27 11.14
C LEU A 24 27.07 7.45 11.21
N ALA A 25 26.72 6.73 10.13
CA ALA A 25 25.58 5.82 10.09
C ALA A 25 25.74 4.67 11.10
N ARG A 26 26.95 4.12 11.25
CA ARG A 26 27.27 3.10 12.26
C ARG A 26 27.06 3.59 13.69
N LEU A 27 27.38 4.86 13.95
CA LEU A 27 27.18 5.49 15.26
C LEU A 27 25.69 5.74 15.56
N GLY A 28 24.90 6.12 14.55
CA GLY A 28 23.45 6.28 14.66
C GLY A 28 23.04 7.36 15.67
N ILE A 29 23.77 8.49 15.69
CA ILE A 29 23.64 9.54 16.73
C ILE A 29 23.14 10.87 16.20
N MET A 30 23.17 11.04 14.89
CA MET A 30 22.90 12.30 14.21
C MET A 30 21.69 12.15 13.30
N HIS A 31 20.77 13.10 13.43
CA HIS A 31 19.68 13.32 12.49
C HIS A 31 20.15 14.34 11.46
N VAL A 32 20.33 13.90 10.22
CA VAL A 32 20.85 14.74 9.13
C VAL A 32 19.77 15.70 8.64
N GLU A 33 20.14 16.96 8.42
CA GLU A 33 19.26 17.92 7.76
C GLU A 33 19.20 17.67 6.26
N GLU A 34 17.99 17.52 5.73
CA GLU A 34 17.76 17.35 4.30
C GLU A 34 17.62 18.72 3.61
N HIS A 35 18.56 19.05 2.72
CA HIS A 35 18.40 20.13 1.76
C HIS A 35 17.78 19.53 0.49
N ILE A 36 16.54 19.91 0.19
CA ILE A 36 15.74 19.29 -0.87
C ILE A 36 16.41 19.54 -2.24
N GLN A 37 17.18 18.55 -2.71
CA GLN A 37 17.49 18.35 -4.11
C GLN A 37 17.02 16.95 -4.48
N ASP A 38 15.94 16.85 -5.25
CA ASP A 38 15.46 15.58 -5.79
C ASP A 38 16.36 15.19 -6.99
N SER A 39 17.51 14.58 -6.70
CA SER A 39 18.32 13.92 -7.73
C SER A 39 17.58 12.68 -8.26
N GLU A 40 17.87 12.27 -9.50
CA GLU A 40 17.27 11.05 -10.07
C GLU A 40 17.60 9.81 -9.23
N GLU A 41 18.77 9.76 -8.58
CA GLU A 41 19.19 8.65 -7.71
C GLU A 41 18.40 8.60 -6.39
N ILE A 42 18.13 9.75 -5.77
CA ILE A 42 17.27 9.83 -4.57
C ILE A 42 15.85 9.40 -4.92
N LEU A 43 15.30 9.89 -6.03
CA LEU A 43 13.95 9.52 -6.47
C LEU A 43 13.85 8.01 -6.75
N ALA A 44 14.86 7.42 -7.40
CA ALA A 44 14.91 5.98 -7.64
C ALA A 44 14.97 5.18 -6.33
N SER A 45 15.77 5.63 -5.37
CA SER A 45 15.93 4.97 -4.06
C SER A 45 14.66 5.07 -3.22
N ARG A 46 14.01 6.24 -3.19
CA ARG A 46 12.72 6.48 -2.53
C ARG A 46 11.62 5.62 -3.16
N ASN A 47 11.57 5.53 -4.49
CA ASN A 47 10.62 4.66 -5.19
C ASN A 47 10.87 3.19 -4.86
N ALA A 48 12.12 2.74 -4.76
CA ALA A 48 12.45 1.37 -4.38
C ALA A 48 11.95 1.00 -2.97
N VAL A 49 11.98 1.96 -2.02
CA VAL A 49 11.40 1.80 -0.67
C VAL A 49 9.88 1.64 -0.74
N GLU A 50 9.21 2.53 -1.46
CA GLU A 50 7.74 2.49 -1.61
C GLU A 50 7.26 1.22 -2.33
N ASP A 51 8.00 0.76 -3.34
CA ASP A 51 7.73 -0.50 -4.02
C ASP A 51 7.81 -1.71 -3.06
N ALA A 52 8.78 -1.71 -2.14
CA ALA A 52 8.92 -2.79 -1.15
C ALA A 52 7.82 -2.73 -0.07
N LYS A 53 7.45 -1.52 0.38
CA LYS A 53 6.31 -1.32 1.30
C LYS A 53 4.99 -1.77 0.67
N ARG A 54 4.80 -1.46 -0.62
CA ARG A 54 3.64 -1.94 -1.38
C ARG A 54 3.63 -3.46 -1.45
N ALA A 55 4.75 -4.09 -1.79
CA ALA A 55 4.84 -5.56 -1.84
C ALA A 55 4.43 -6.20 -0.50
N LEU A 56 4.90 -5.65 0.63
CA LEU A 56 4.49 -6.09 1.96
C LEU A 56 2.97 -5.98 2.17
N LEU A 57 2.37 -4.86 1.77
CA LEU A 57 0.93 -4.65 1.87
C LEU A 57 0.17 -5.69 1.04
N MET A 58 0.59 -5.94 -0.21
CA MET A 58 -0.08 -6.89 -1.10
C MET A 58 -0.06 -8.33 -0.55
N VAL A 59 1.09 -8.76 0.00
CA VAL A 59 1.22 -10.08 0.64
C VAL A 59 0.33 -10.19 1.88
N LYS A 60 0.27 -9.13 2.71
CA LYS A 60 -0.62 -9.10 3.88
C LYS A 60 -2.10 -9.12 3.49
N THR A 61 -2.47 -8.43 2.42
CA THR A 61 -3.84 -8.44 1.87
C THR A 61 -4.22 -9.83 1.36
N ALA A 62 -3.32 -10.51 0.67
CA ALA A 62 -3.52 -11.86 0.13
C ALA A 62 -3.26 -12.98 1.15
N ALA A 63 -3.59 -12.76 2.43
CA ALA A 63 -3.36 -13.73 3.50
C ALA A 63 -4.00 -15.10 3.19
N PRO A 64 -3.52 -16.23 3.77
CA PRO A 64 -3.95 -17.58 3.35
C PRO A 64 -5.44 -17.87 3.53
N LYS A 65 -6.12 -17.12 4.43
CA LYS A 65 -7.56 -17.23 4.69
C LYS A 65 -8.40 -16.20 3.93
N ALA A 66 -7.78 -15.30 3.17
CA ALA A 66 -8.49 -14.29 2.41
C ALA A 66 -9.23 -14.90 1.23
N ASP A 67 -10.39 -14.33 0.88
CA ASP A 67 -11.07 -14.69 -0.35
C ASP A 67 -10.29 -14.13 -1.54
N TRP A 68 -9.65 -15.03 -2.28
CA TRP A 68 -8.87 -14.69 -3.48
C TRP A 68 -9.70 -13.97 -4.54
N GLN A 69 -11.03 -14.10 -4.54
CA GLN A 69 -11.89 -13.40 -5.49
C GLN A 69 -12.15 -11.93 -5.12
N GLN A 70 -11.88 -11.53 -3.87
CA GLN A 70 -12.29 -10.23 -3.33
C GLN A 70 -11.15 -9.48 -2.63
N LEU A 71 -9.92 -9.63 -3.12
CA LEU A 71 -8.78 -8.89 -2.56
C LEU A 71 -8.86 -7.41 -3.00
N PRO A 72 -8.76 -6.45 -2.06
CA PRO A 72 -8.78 -5.02 -2.36
C PRO A 72 -7.44 -4.53 -2.92
N ILE A 73 -6.97 -5.14 -4.01
CA ILE A 73 -5.71 -4.83 -4.67
C ILE A 73 -5.98 -3.91 -5.86
N LYS A 74 -5.28 -2.79 -5.91
CA LYS A 74 -5.32 -1.83 -7.03
C LYS A 74 -4.04 -1.91 -7.85
N GLU A 75 -4.19 -1.67 -9.15
CA GLU A 75 -3.07 -1.52 -10.07
C GLU A 75 -2.23 -0.29 -9.67
N SER A 76 -0.92 -0.36 -9.87
CA SER A 76 -0.03 0.79 -9.76
C SER A 76 0.75 0.95 -11.05
N THR A 77 0.88 2.20 -11.48
CA THR A 77 1.64 2.61 -12.67
C THR A 77 3.14 2.76 -12.40
N SER A 78 3.56 2.83 -11.13
CA SER A 78 4.93 3.17 -10.75
C SER A 78 5.87 1.97 -10.61
N ILE A 79 5.37 0.75 -10.83
CA ILE A 79 6.20 -0.45 -10.64
C ILE A 79 7.28 -0.59 -11.71
N ASN A 80 8.48 -0.95 -11.27
CA ASN A 80 9.51 -1.43 -12.19
C ASN A 80 9.17 -2.85 -12.68
N LYS A 81 8.61 -2.97 -13.89
CA LYS A 81 8.21 -4.25 -14.49
C LYS A 81 9.37 -5.24 -14.72
N ASN A 82 10.59 -4.72 -14.78
CA ASN A 82 11.81 -5.49 -15.04
C ASN A 82 12.60 -5.80 -13.76
N ASP A 83 12.08 -5.48 -12.57
CA ASP A 83 12.72 -5.83 -11.31
C ASP A 83 12.78 -7.36 -11.16
N PRO A 84 13.99 -7.96 -11.18
CA PRO A 84 14.16 -9.41 -11.09
C PRO A 84 14.08 -9.93 -9.64
N THR A 85 13.96 -9.04 -8.66
CA THR A 85 13.88 -9.42 -7.25
C THR A 85 12.52 -10.00 -6.90
N PHE A 86 12.43 -10.64 -5.73
CA PHE A 86 11.15 -11.13 -5.23
C PHE A 86 10.16 -9.99 -4.94
N ILE A 87 10.62 -8.76 -4.68
CA ILE A 87 9.77 -7.57 -4.57
C ILE A 87 9.10 -7.27 -5.91
N GLY A 88 9.87 -7.28 -7.00
CA GLY A 88 9.37 -7.16 -8.36
C GLY A 88 8.35 -8.25 -8.71
N GLU A 89 8.62 -9.50 -8.33
CA GLU A 89 7.69 -10.62 -8.52
C GLU A 89 6.34 -10.40 -7.80
N ILE A 90 6.37 -9.99 -6.53
CA ILE A 90 5.16 -9.68 -5.75
C ILE A 90 4.37 -8.55 -6.42
N ASN A 91 5.04 -7.46 -6.77
CA ASN A 91 4.38 -6.29 -7.37
C ASN A 91 3.79 -6.60 -8.74
N ARG A 92 4.46 -7.44 -9.55
CA ARG A 92 3.92 -7.94 -10.82
C ARG A 92 2.69 -8.81 -10.62
N ALA A 93 2.72 -9.76 -9.68
CA ALA A 93 1.57 -10.58 -9.36
C ALA A 93 0.38 -9.75 -8.84
N ALA A 94 0.63 -8.71 -8.05
CA ALA A 94 -0.40 -7.78 -7.58
C ALA A 94 -1.03 -6.96 -8.72
N ASN A 95 -0.23 -6.48 -9.67
CA ASN A 95 -0.76 -5.79 -10.86
C ASN A 95 -1.53 -6.75 -11.77
N GLU A 96 -1.01 -7.95 -12.04
CA GLU A 96 -1.70 -8.98 -12.83
C GLU A 96 -3.06 -9.35 -12.23
N TYR A 97 -3.12 -9.45 -10.89
CA TYR A 97 -4.37 -9.64 -10.16
C TYR A 97 -5.35 -8.49 -10.42
N ALA A 98 -4.91 -7.24 -10.25
CA ALA A 98 -5.78 -6.07 -10.41
C ALA A 98 -6.31 -5.95 -11.84
N THR A 99 -5.46 -6.13 -12.86
CA THR A 99 -5.84 -6.08 -14.27
C THR A 99 -6.81 -7.22 -14.61
N SER A 100 -6.51 -8.45 -14.18
CA SER A 100 -7.40 -9.61 -14.38
C SER A 100 -8.74 -9.41 -13.66
N LYS A 101 -8.75 -8.81 -12.47
CA LYS A 101 -9.96 -8.51 -11.73
C LYS A 101 -10.84 -7.51 -12.47
N SER A 102 -10.28 -6.41 -12.97
CA SER A 102 -11.01 -5.44 -13.80
C SER A 102 -11.62 -6.12 -15.03
N LYS A 103 -10.84 -6.91 -15.76
CA LYS A 103 -11.32 -7.68 -16.91
C LYS A 103 -12.43 -8.67 -16.56
N SER A 104 -12.34 -9.33 -15.40
CA SER A 104 -13.39 -10.25 -14.93
C SER A 104 -14.72 -9.56 -14.70
N LEU A 105 -14.71 -8.31 -14.21
CA LEU A 105 -15.93 -7.52 -13.99
C LEU A 105 -16.55 -7.09 -15.32
N GLU A 106 -15.73 -6.71 -16.30
CA GLU A 106 -16.19 -6.39 -17.66
C GLU A 106 -16.86 -7.59 -18.33
N LEU A 107 -16.19 -8.76 -18.30
CA LEU A 107 -16.72 -10.01 -18.86
C LEU A 107 -17.97 -10.48 -18.12
N LEU A 108 -18.03 -10.34 -16.79
CA LEU A 108 -19.23 -10.70 -16.03
C LEU A 108 -20.42 -9.82 -16.43
N ARG A 109 -20.20 -8.52 -16.63
CA ARG A 109 -21.24 -7.60 -17.14
C ARG A 109 -21.73 -8.03 -18.52
N GLU A 110 -20.81 -8.42 -19.41
CA GLU A 110 -21.15 -8.92 -20.75
C GLU A 110 -21.94 -10.24 -20.68
N ILE A 111 -21.52 -11.18 -19.82
CA ILE A 111 -22.25 -12.43 -19.59
C ILE A 111 -23.67 -12.13 -19.09
N THR A 112 -23.83 -11.29 -18.06
CA THR A 112 -25.15 -10.93 -17.54
C THR A 112 -26.02 -10.24 -18.58
N GLN A 113 -25.42 -9.43 -19.46
CA GLN A 113 -26.14 -8.77 -20.54
C GLN A 113 -26.72 -9.79 -21.53
N TYR A 114 -25.97 -10.81 -21.94
CA TYR A 114 -26.39 -11.73 -23.02
C TYR A 114 -26.95 -13.08 -22.53
N GLU A 115 -26.89 -13.38 -21.24
CA GLU A 115 -27.35 -14.65 -20.66
C GLU A 115 -28.80 -14.99 -21.01
N GLY A 116 -29.65 -13.97 -21.16
CA GLY A 116 -31.06 -14.12 -21.53
C GLY A 116 -31.32 -14.73 -22.91
N TRP A 117 -30.40 -14.58 -23.86
CA TRP A 117 -30.51 -15.15 -25.22
C TRP A 117 -29.81 -16.51 -25.35
N GLY A 118 -29.05 -16.94 -24.34
CA GLY A 118 -28.26 -18.16 -24.40
C GLY A 118 -27.07 -18.07 -25.36
N ASP A 119 -26.59 -19.23 -25.83
CA ASP A 119 -25.41 -19.32 -26.70
C ASP A 119 -25.78 -19.39 -28.18
N PHE A 120 -26.19 -18.26 -28.75
CA PHE A 120 -26.57 -18.19 -30.17
C PHE A 120 -25.35 -18.13 -31.10
N ASP A 121 -25.54 -18.63 -32.32
CA ASP A 121 -24.51 -18.67 -33.35
C ASP A 121 -24.45 -17.37 -34.15
N LEU A 122 -23.30 -16.69 -34.07
CA LEU A 122 -23.07 -15.44 -34.79
C LEU A 122 -22.84 -15.67 -36.28
N GLU A 123 -22.35 -16.84 -36.70
CA GLU A 123 -22.14 -17.16 -38.11
C GLU A 123 -23.48 -17.31 -38.84
N THR A 124 -24.40 -18.08 -38.26
CA THR A 124 -25.77 -18.23 -38.79
C THR A 124 -26.49 -16.89 -38.87
N ALA A 125 -26.37 -16.04 -37.85
CA ALA A 125 -26.97 -14.70 -37.86
C ALA A 125 -26.38 -13.82 -38.99
N GLY A 126 -25.08 -13.93 -39.25
CA GLY A 126 -24.41 -13.24 -40.36
C GLY A 126 -24.83 -13.75 -41.74
N GLU A 127 -25.05 -15.05 -41.90
CA GLU A 127 -25.56 -15.64 -43.15
C GLU A 127 -27.00 -15.19 -43.47
N LEU A 128 -27.85 -15.12 -42.45
CA LEU A 128 -29.21 -14.58 -42.56
C LEU A 128 -29.17 -13.10 -42.98
N ALA A 129 -28.33 -12.30 -42.34
CA ALA A 129 -28.17 -10.89 -42.69
C ALA A 129 -27.71 -10.70 -44.16
N LYS A 130 -26.77 -11.52 -44.65
CA LYS A 130 -26.35 -11.52 -46.06
C LYS A 130 -27.47 -11.89 -47.04
N SER A 131 -28.44 -12.68 -46.58
CA SER A 131 -29.61 -13.08 -47.35
C SER A 131 -30.75 -12.05 -47.29
N GLY A 132 -30.52 -10.88 -46.70
CA GLY A 132 -31.51 -9.81 -46.53
C GLY A 132 -32.40 -9.96 -45.28
N LEU A 133 -32.16 -10.99 -44.46
CA LEU A 133 -32.87 -11.24 -43.21
C LEU A 133 -32.02 -10.77 -42.03
N GLU A 134 -31.99 -9.47 -41.78
CA GLU A 134 -31.24 -8.90 -40.66
C GLU A 134 -31.76 -9.44 -39.32
N VAL A 135 -30.84 -9.81 -38.43
CA VAL A 135 -31.13 -10.35 -37.09
C VAL A 135 -30.90 -9.25 -36.05
N LYS A 136 -31.96 -8.86 -35.33
CA LYS A 136 -31.94 -7.83 -34.28
C LYS A 136 -32.33 -8.45 -32.94
N LEU A 137 -31.58 -8.12 -31.87
CA LEU A 137 -31.90 -8.55 -30.50
C LEU A 137 -32.72 -7.48 -29.79
N PHE A 138 -33.69 -7.90 -28.98
CA PHE A 138 -34.50 -6.97 -28.21
C PHE A 138 -34.94 -7.52 -26.85
N ILE A 139 -35.18 -6.62 -25.90
CA ILE A 139 -35.83 -6.92 -24.62
C ILE A 139 -37.26 -6.39 -24.68
N PHE A 140 -38.22 -7.22 -24.27
CA PHE A 140 -39.64 -6.91 -24.32
C PHE A 140 -40.32 -7.06 -22.95
N SER A 141 -41.35 -6.27 -22.72
CA SER A 141 -42.12 -6.28 -21.48
C SER A 141 -42.73 -7.65 -21.19
N LEU A 142 -42.70 -8.08 -19.93
CA LEU A 142 -43.32 -9.33 -19.45
C LEU A 142 -44.85 -9.31 -19.55
N LYS A 143 -45.47 -8.13 -19.63
CA LYS A 143 -46.93 -7.96 -19.61
C LYS A 143 -47.53 -7.73 -20.99
N SER A 144 -46.72 -7.36 -21.97
CA SER A 144 -47.17 -7.07 -23.33
C SER A 144 -47.22 -8.34 -24.17
N GLN A 145 -48.14 -8.37 -25.12
CA GLN A 145 -48.24 -9.45 -26.10
C GLN A 145 -47.34 -9.12 -27.30
N LEU A 146 -46.66 -10.12 -27.84
CA LEU A 146 -45.87 -9.92 -29.06
C LEU A 146 -46.84 -9.56 -30.20
N PRO A 147 -46.59 -8.50 -30.97
CA PRO A 147 -47.41 -8.19 -32.13
C PRO A 147 -47.20 -9.27 -33.22
N ASP A 148 -48.26 -9.54 -33.99
CA ASP A 148 -48.14 -10.36 -35.19
C ASP A 148 -47.41 -9.56 -36.30
N THR A 149 -46.52 -10.22 -37.03
CA THR A 149 -45.76 -9.61 -38.12
C THR A 149 -46.15 -10.21 -39.46
N GLU A 150 -46.51 -9.36 -40.43
CA GLU A 150 -46.81 -9.80 -41.80
C GLU A 150 -45.56 -10.25 -42.58
N THR A 151 -44.38 -9.77 -42.15
CA THR A 151 -43.07 -10.09 -42.75
C THR A 151 -42.05 -10.41 -41.66
N GLY A 152 -41.24 -11.44 -41.90
CA GLY A 152 -40.18 -11.89 -40.98
C GLY A 152 -40.66 -12.76 -39.81
N LEU A 153 -39.86 -12.82 -38.75
CA LEU A 153 -40.10 -13.62 -37.55
C LEU A 153 -39.77 -12.83 -36.28
N LEU A 154 -40.71 -12.79 -35.34
CA LEU A 154 -40.45 -12.40 -33.95
C LEU A 154 -40.53 -13.64 -33.06
N TYR A 155 -39.49 -13.88 -32.26
CA TYR A 155 -39.43 -15.04 -31.38
C TYR A 155 -38.85 -14.67 -30.02
N ILE A 156 -39.51 -15.13 -28.95
CA ILE A 156 -38.99 -15.01 -27.58
C ILE A 156 -38.12 -16.23 -27.28
N VAL A 157 -36.83 -15.99 -27.09
CA VAL A 157 -35.82 -17.01 -26.81
C VAL A 157 -35.80 -17.39 -25.33
N GLY A 158 -36.10 -16.43 -24.46
CA GLY A 158 -36.05 -16.64 -23.03
C GLY A 158 -36.70 -15.54 -22.22
N THR A 159 -36.74 -15.73 -20.91
CA THR A 159 -37.20 -14.73 -19.95
C THR A 159 -36.17 -14.58 -18.84
N GLY A 160 -36.02 -13.36 -18.33
CA GLY A 160 -35.17 -13.11 -17.17
C GLY A 160 -35.49 -11.78 -16.52
N ARG A 161 -34.51 -11.26 -15.79
CA ARG A 161 -34.73 -10.13 -14.87
C ARG A 161 -35.19 -8.85 -15.55
N GLU A 162 -34.68 -8.56 -16.74
CA GLU A 162 -35.00 -7.33 -17.47
C GLU A 162 -36.23 -7.45 -18.38
N GLY A 163 -36.72 -8.66 -18.61
CA GLY A 163 -37.90 -8.89 -19.44
C GLY A 163 -37.88 -10.22 -20.18
N ARG A 164 -38.61 -10.25 -21.30
CA ARG A 164 -38.55 -11.34 -22.29
C ARG A 164 -37.49 -11.00 -23.33
N TYR A 165 -36.55 -11.90 -23.53
CA TYR A 165 -35.46 -11.75 -24.50
C TYR A 165 -35.93 -12.30 -25.84
N GLY A 166 -35.96 -11.42 -26.84
CA GLY A 166 -36.47 -11.72 -28.17
C GLY A 166 -35.45 -11.51 -29.28
N VAL A 167 -35.74 -12.14 -30.41
CA VAL A 167 -35.00 -12.00 -31.67
C VAL A 167 -36.00 -11.66 -32.77
N ALA A 168 -35.67 -10.63 -33.55
CA ALA A 168 -36.38 -10.25 -34.77
C ALA A 168 -35.52 -10.63 -35.98
N VAL A 169 -36.09 -11.33 -36.95
CA VAL A 169 -35.40 -11.77 -38.17
C VAL A 169 -36.16 -11.26 -39.39
N GLY A 170 -35.51 -10.42 -40.21
CA GLY A 170 -36.11 -9.86 -41.43
C GLY A 170 -37.32 -8.96 -41.18
N THR A 171 -37.43 -8.40 -39.98
CA THR A 171 -38.50 -7.51 -39.54
C THR A 171 -37.96 -6.52 -38.51
N ASP A 172 -38.70 -5.45 -38.25
CA ASP A 172 -38.31 -4.47 -37.24
C ASP A 172 -38.70 -4.91 -35.82
N ILE A 173 -37.97 -4.38 -34.84
CA ILE A 173 -38.29 -4.63 -33.44
C ILE A 173 -39.59 -3.93 -33.05
N PRO A 174 -40.42 -4.51 -32.17
CA PRO A 174 -41.65 -3.85 -31.70
C PRO A 174 -41.37 -2.48 -31.05
N GLU A 175 -42.30 -1.53 -31.16
CA GLU A 175 -42.14 -0.18 -30.56
C GLU A 175 -41.92 -0.20 -29.04
N GLU A 176 -42.53 -1.17 -28.33
CA GLU A 176 -42.35 -1.34 -26.88
C GLU A 176 -41.07 -2.10 -26.50
N ALA A 177 -40.23 -2.47 -27.48
CA ALA A 177 -39.02 -3.24 -27.28
C ALA A 177 -37.78 -2.34 -27.16
N THR A 178 -36.84 -2.73 -26.30
CA THR A 178 -35.53 -2.09 -26.21
C THR A 178 -34.55 -2.82 -27.12
N PHE A 179 -33.96 -2.11 -28.09
CA PHE A 179 -32.93 -2.66 -28.96
C PHE A 179 -31.67 -3.03 -28.16
N VAL A 180 -31.10 -4.19 -28.46
CA VAL A 180 -29.82 -4.63 -27.91
C VAL A 180 -28.87 -4.95 -29.07
N ALA A 181 -27.67 -4.39 -29.01
CA ALA A 181 -26.65 -4.64 -30.03
C ALA A 181 -26.21 -6.12 -29.99
N MET A 182 -25.86 -6.67 -31.16
CA MET A 182 -25.30 -8.02 -31.24
C MET A 182 -23.96 -8.09 -30.49
N PRO A 183 -23.69 -9.17 -29.73
CA PRO A 183 -22.42 -9.37 -29.07
C PRO A 183 -21.33 -9.63 -30.11
N ARG A 184 -20.10 -9.32 -29.74
CA ARG A 184 -18.92 -9.52 -30.60
C ARG A 184 -18.42 -10.97 -30.61
N LYS A 185 -18.80 -11.75 -29.59
CA LYS A 185 -18.40 -13.15 -29.39
C LYS A 185 -19.59 -13.95 -28.90
N ARG A 186 -19.55 -15.27 -29.13
CA ARG A 186 -20.53 -16.21 -28.57
C ARG A 186 -20.47 -16.20 -27.05
N LEU A 187 -21.61 -16.42 -26.39
CA LEU A 187 -21.70 -16.42 -24.93
C LEU A 187 -20.81 -17.51 -24.32
N SER A 188 -20.73 -18.69 -24.95
CA SER A 188 -19.81 -19.76 -24.54
C SER A 188 -18.36 -19.30 -24.56
N ALA A 189 -17.93 -18.60 -25.61
CA ALA A 189 -16.57 -18.06 -25.72
C ALA A 189 -16.28 -17.01 -24.63
N ILE A 190 -17.23 -16.12 -24.33
CA ILE A 190 -17.10 -15.13 -23.24
C ILE A 190 -17.02 -15.84 -21.88
N LYS A 191 -17.85 -16.86 -21.64
CA LYS A 191 -17.82 -17.67 -20.41
C LYS A 191 -16.49 -18.44 -20.25
N THR A 192 -15.94 -18.97 -21.34
CA THR A 192 -14.61 -19.60 -21.35
C THR A 192 -13.52 -18.59 -21.03
N GLU A 193 -13.55 -17.41 -21.65
CA GLU A 193 -12.60 -16.32 -21.38
C GLU A 193 -12.68 -15.87 -19.92
N TYR A 194 -13.89 -15.72 -19.37
CA TYR A 194 -14.10 -15.41 -17.95
C TYR A 194 -13.52 -16.48 -17.03
N ALA A 195 -13.71 -17.77 -17.34
CA ALA A 195 -13.12 -18.86 -16.57
C ALA A 195 -11.58 -18.84 -16.61
N THR A 196 -10.97 -18.54 -17.77
CA THR A 196 -9.51 -18.38 -17.89
C THR A 196 -8.99 -17.18 -17.09
N VAL A 197 -9.73 -16.06 -17.09
CA VAL A 197 -9.38 -14.89 -16.29
C VAL A 197 -9.48 -15.21 -14.79
N LEU A 198 -10.51 -15.94 -14.35
CA LEU A 198 -10.62 -16.39 -12.95
C LEU A 198 -9.44 -17.29 -12.53
N ASP A 199 -8.98 -18.18 -13.39
CA ASP A 199 -7.78 -18.99 -13.12
C ASP A 199 -6.53 -18.12 -12.98
N SER A 200 -6.41 -17.06 -13.79
CA SER A 200 -5.30 -16.09 -13.70
C SER A 200 -5.33 -15.28 -12.40
N ILE A 201 -6.52 -14.86 -11.94
CA ILE A 201 -6.72 -14.23 -10.62
C ILE A 201 -6.30 -15.19 -9.52
N LYS A 202 -6.74 -16.45 -9.58
CA LYS A 202 -6.41 -17.48 -8.58
C LYS A 202 -4.90 -17.73 -8.52
N LYS A 203 -4.23 -17.85 -9.67
CA LYS A 203 -2.77 -18.01 -9.76
C LYS A 203 -2.04 -16.81 -9.14
N SER A 204 -2.44 -15.60 -9.48
CA SER A 204 -1.83 -14.37 -8.94
C SER A 204 -2.02 -14.27 -7.42
N ALA A 205 -3.21 -14.56 -6.91
CA ALA A 205 -3.48 -14.60 -5.48
C ALA A 205 -2.68 -15.70 -4.76
N ALA A 206 -2.51 -16.87 -5.38
CA ALA A 206 -1.70 -17.95 -4.83
C ALA A 206 -0.21 -17.58 -4.75
N ILE A 207 0.33 -16.89 -5.77
CA ILE A 207 1.69 -16.35 -5.74
C ILE A 207 1.84 -15.39 -4.54
N LEU A 208 0.95 -14.40 -4.41
CA LEU A 208 1.01 -13.46 -3.29
C LEU A 208 0.92 -14.15 -1.92
N SER A 209 0.02 -15.11 -1.78
CA SER A 209 -0.14 -15.90 -0.55
C SER A 209 1.11 -16.75 -0.22
N SER A 210 1.84 -17.24 -1.23
CA SER A 210 3.07 -18.01 -1.02
C SER A 210 4.21 -17.19 -0.38
N PHE A 211 4.13 -15.86 -0.44
CA PHE A 211 5.10 -14.96 0.20
C PHE A 211 4.76 -14.64 1.66
N ASN A 212 3.66 -15.17 2.23
CA ASN A 212 3.28 -14.86 3.61
C ASN A 212 4.34 -15.32 4.62
N ASP A 213 4.94 -16.49 4.41
CA ASP A 213 6.02 -17.01 5.26
C ASP A 213 7.34 -16.23 5.10
N LYS A 214 7.42 -15.34 4.10
CA LYS A 214 8.57 -14.48 3.81
C LYS A 214 8.37 -13.02 4.25
N ILE A 215 7.32 -12.72 5.01
CA ILE A 215 7.06 -11.36 5.52
C ILE A 215 8.27 -10.77 6.24
N ASP A 216 8.98 -11.55 7.05
CA ASP A 216 10.18 -11.08 7.75
C ASP A 216 11.31 -10.73 6.78
N ASN A 217 11.47 -11.48 5.69
CA ASN A 217 12.44 -11.17 4.65
C ASN A 217 12.05 -9.90 3.87
N ILE A 218 10.75 -9.69 3.62
CA ILE A 218 10.24 -8.45 3.01
C ILE A 218 10.55 -7.25 3.92
N ASN A 219 10.27 -7.36 5.23
CA ASN A 219 10.59 -6.28 6.19
C ASN A 219 12.09 -5.99 6.26
N LEU A 220 12.94 -7.03 6.21
CA LEU A 220 14.39 -6.87 6.15
C LEU A 220 14.82 -6.12 4.90
N GLU A 221 14.23 -6.43 3.74
CA GLU A 221 14.51 -5.77 2.48
C GLU A 221 14.04 -4.32 2.46
N ILE A 222 12.89 -4.02 3.06
CA ILE A 222 12.44 -2.63 3.29
C ILE A 222 13.47 -1.87 4.11
N GLY A 223 13.98 -2.48 5.19
CA GLY A 223 15.03 -1.89 6.02
C GLY A 223 16.28 -1.54 5.21
N LYS A 224 16.80 -2.49 4.43
CA LYS A 224 17.98 -2.26 3.57
C LYS A 224 17.76 -1.14 2.55
N ARG A 225 16.60 -1.10 1.91
CA ARG A 225 16.26 -0.05 0.93
C ARG A 225 16.10 1.31 1.60
N GLN A 226 15.55 1.34 2.81
CA GLN A 226 15.46 2.55 3.62
C GLN A 226 16.86 3.05 4.00
N ASP A 227 17.73 2.17 4.50
CA ASP A 227 19.11 2.52 4.84
C ASP A 227 19.86 3.06 3.61
N ALA A 228 19.65 2.47 2.43
CA ALA A 228 20.24 2.93 1.17
C ALA A 228 19.70 4.29 0.73
N ASN A 229 18.39 4.52 0.87
CA ASN A 229 17.76 5.81 0.60
C ASN A 229 18.27 6.90 1.53
N ASP A 230 18.37 6.61 2.83
CA ASP A 230 18.83 7.55 3.85
C ASP A 230 20.32 7.89 3.63
N TYR A 231 21.13 6.91 3.22
CA TYR A 231 22.52 7.14 2.80
C TYR A 231 22.62 8.03 1.56
N ALA A 232 21.84 7.75 0.52
CA ALA A 232 21.84 8.54 -0.71
C ALA A 232 21.40 9.99 -0.44
N ALA A 233 20.33 10.17 0.33
CA ALA A 233 19.88 11.48 0.77
C ALA A 233 20.97 12.21 1.58
N ALA A 234 21.62 11.55 2.54
CA ALA A 234 22.69 12.16 3.31
C ALA A 234 23.93 12.51 2.46
N PHE A 235 24.25 11.69 1.45
CA PHE A 235 25.39 11.91 0.55
C PHE A 235 25.21 13.14 -0.33
N ASP A 236 24.04 13.29 -0.96
CA ASP A 236 23.72 14.47 -1.78
C ASP A 236 23.60 15.73 -0.91
N ASN A 237 23.20 15.58 0.36
CA ASN A 237 23.16 16.63 1.37
C ASN A 237 24.53 16.97 1.98
N MET A 238 25.64 16.62 1.32
CA MET A 238 26.97 17.10 1.68
C MET A 238 27.49 18.11 0.67
N PRO A 239 27.21 19.42 0.85
CA PRO A 239 27.76 20.45 -0.03
C PRO A 239 29.29 20.45 0.03
N GLU A 240 29.89 20.77 -1.12
CA GLU A 240 31.34 20.86 -1.28
C GLU A 240 31.77 22.32 -1.36
N THR A 241 32.86 22.65 -0.67
CA THR A 241 33.50 23.97 -0.77
C THR A 241 35.01 23.76 -0.83
N GLY A 242 35.55 23.75 -2.04
CA GLY A 242 36.96 23.39 -2.27
C GLY A 242 37.19 21.91 -1.95
N THR A 243 38.17 21.61 -1.10
CA THR A 243 38.52 20.22 -0.71
C THR A 243 37.74 19.70 0.50
N VAL A 244 36.79 20.48 1.02
CA VAL A 244 36.05 20.18 2.24
C VAL A 244 34.59 19.93 1.90
N ALA A 245 34.06 18.84 2.43
CA ALA A 245 32.64 18.53 2.44
C ALA A 245 32.10 18.67 3.87
N TYR A 246 30.83 19.04 4.00
CA TYR A 246 30.20 19.16 5.31
C TYR A 246 28.80 18.54 5.36
N LEU A 247 28.38 18.14 6.54
CA LEU A 247 27.05 17.60 6.83
C LEU A 247 26.50 18.32 8.07
N THR A 248 25.27 18.81 7.99
CA THR A 248 24.60 19.46 9.12
C THR A 248 23.46 18.60 9.65
N GLY A 249 23.13 18.77 10.93
CA GLY A 249 22.15 17.93 11.60
C GLY A 249 22.07 18.17 13.10
N PHE A 250 21.22 17.40 13.76
CA PHE A 250 20.98 17.49 15.20
C PHE A 250 21.39 16.20 15.91
N ILE A 251 21.95 16.34 17.11
CA ILE A 251 22.28 15.22 18.00
C ILE A 251 21.61 15.43 19.36
N ASP A 252 21.37 14.33 20.09
CA ASP A 252 21.09 14.39 21.52
C ASP A 252 22.29 15.02 22.25
N ALA A 253 22.05 16.10 22.99
CA ALA A 253 23.09 16.83 23.73
C ALA A 253 23.86 15.93 24.71
N ARG A 254 23.24 14.85 25.21
CA ARG A 254 23.88 13.86 26.10
C ARG A 254 24.95 13.02 25.39
N ARG A 255 24.89 12.92 24.06
CA ARG A 255 25.81 12.13 23.20
C ARG A 255 26.93 12.95 22.57
N GLU A 256 27.12 14.21 23.00
CA GLU A 256 28.19 15.10 22.50
C GLU A 256 29.59 14.46 22.55
N LYS A 257 29.91 13.76 23.65
CA LYS A 257 31.23 13.13 23.80
C LYS A 257 31.47 12.02 22.77
N GLU A 258 30.41 11.37 22.32
CA GLU A 258 30.47 10.27 21.34
C GLU A 258 30.85 10.81 19.95
N ILE A 259 30.19 11.90 19.50
CA ILE A 259 30.53 12.53 18.21
C ILE A 259 31.94 13.12 18.23
N VAL A 260 32.35 13.76 19.34
CA VAL A 260 33.69 14.36 19.46
C VAL A 260 34.77 13.26 19.46
N SER A 261 34.52 12.12 20.09
CA SER A 261 35.43 10.98 20.06
C SER A 261 35.54 10.39 18.65
N ALA A 262 34.42 10.21 17.96
CA ALA A 262 34.39 9.71 16.59
C ALA A 262 35.14 10.64 15.62
N ALA A 263 34.94 11.95 15.77
CA ALA A 263 35.62 12.95 14.97
C ALA A 263 37.15 12.88 15.13
N LYS A 264 37.65 12.70 16.35
CA LYS A 264 39.10 12.52 16.61
C LYS A 264 39.67 11.25 15.99
N GLN A 265 38.92 10.15 16.00
CA GLN A 265 39.38 8.88 15.44
C GLN A 265 39.44 8.90 13.92
N ASN A 266 38.54 9.65 13.28
CA ASN A 266 38.36 9.69 11.83
C ASN A 266 38.87 10.98 11.17
N ASN A 267 39.54 11.86 11.93
CA ASN A 267 40.06 13.16 11.48
C ASN A 267 39.00 14.11 10.90
N TRP A 268 37.82 14.15 11.51
CA TRP A 268 36.75 15.09 11.14
C TRP A 268 36.82 16.38 11.95
N GLY A 269 36.45 17.49 11.33
CA GLY A 269 36.10 18.72 12.05
C GLY A 269 34.67 18.61 12.56
N VAL A 270 34.40 19.06 13.78
CA VAL A 270 33.04 19.11 14.34
C VAL A 270 32.82 20.46 15.00
N VAL A 271 31.75 21.13 14.60
CA VAL A 271 31.26 22.35 15.25
C VAL A 271 29.93 22.01 15.91
N LEU A 272 29.86 22.23 17.22
CA LEU A 272 28.69 22.01 18.06
C LEU A 272 28.17 23.36 18.53
N ARG A 273 26.87 23.60 18.36
CA ARG A 273 26.19 24.78 18.91
C ARG A 273 24.81 24.41 19.43
N GLU A 274 24.23 25.30 20.23
CA GLU A 274 22.82 25.21 20.57
C GLU A 274 21.97 25.55 19.32
N PRO A 275 20.80 24.90 19.15
CA PRO A 275 19.89 25.27 18.07
C PRO A 275 19.44 26.73 18.17
N GLU A 276 19.31 27.39 17.02
CA GLU A 276 18.79 28.76 16.92
C GLU A 276 17.26 28.77 17.03
N THR A 277 16.67 29.93 17.32
CA THR A 277 15.22 30.05 17.60
C THR A 277 14.32 29.79 16.40
N ASP A 278 14.85 29.98 15.20
CA ASP A 278 14.22 29.75 13.90
C ASP A 278 14.49 28.35 13.33
N GLU A 279 15.38 27.58 13.97
CA GLU A 279 15.60 26.18 13.64
C GLU A 279 14.50 25.28 14.21
N ILE A 280 14.28 24.15 13.54
CA ILE A 280 13.29 23.16 13.93
C ILE A 280 14.02 21.84 14.23
N PRO A 281 14.58 21.66 15.44
CA PRO A 281 15.21 20.41 15.82
C PRO A 281 14.22 19.25 15.84
N PRO A 282 14.68 18.01 15.63
CA PRO A 282 13.83 16.83 15.78
C PRO A 282 13.40 16.65 17.24
N THR A 283 12.16 16.22 17.45
CA THR A 283 11.61 16.01 18.80
C THR A 283 11.83 14.58 19.26
N LEU A 284 12.70 14.37 20.26
CA LEU A 284 12.83 13.09 20.96
C LEU A 284 12.07 13.12 22.29
N LEU A 285 10.99 12.34 22.38
CA LEU A 285 10.20 12.18 23.59
C LEU A 285 10.68 11.00 24.45
N GLU A 286 11.07 11.30 25.70
CA GLU A 286 11.37 10.31 26.73
C GLU A 286 10.46 10.47 27.95
N PRO A 287 9.20 10.02 27.90
CA PRO A 287 8.35 9.97 29.09
C PRO A 287 8.80 8.84 30.04
N PRO A 288 8.44 8.93 31.35
CA PRO A 288 8.70 7.87 32.32
C PRO A 288 8.11 6.52 31.88
N ALA A 289 8.69 5.40 32.36
CA ALA A 289 8.38 4.07 31.86
C ALA A 289 6.89 3.70 31.84
N ILE A 290 6.12 4.18 32.83
CA ILE A 290 4.68 3.94 32.96
C ILE A 290 3.89 4.60 31.82
N PHE A 291 4.35 5.75 31.32
CA PHE A 291 3.69 6.54 30.28
C PHE A 291 4.22 6.27 28.87
N ARG A 292 5.31 5.51 28.73
CA ARG A 292 5.90 5.16 27.42
C ARG A 292 4.94 4.56 26.39
N PRO A 293 3.89 3.79 26.75
CA PRO A 293 2.93 3.29 25.77
C PRO A 293 2.26 4.40 24.93
N VAL A 294 2.19 5.63 25.46
CA VAL A 294 1.63 6.78 24.73
C VAL A 294 2.39 7.09 23.43
N LEU A 295 3.70 6.81 23.38
CA LEU A 295 4.52 7.07 22.20
C LEU A 295 4.07 6.25 20.99
N ALA A 296 3.59 5.02 21.21
CA ALA A 296 3.07 4.19 20.13
C ALA A 296 1.76 4.76 19.56
N LEU A 297 0.93 5.36 20.42
CA LEU A 297 -0.29 6.05 20.00
C LEU A 297 0.05 7.32 19.20
N PHE A 298 0.98 8.13 19.70
CA PHE A 298 1.46 9.33 19.00
C PHE A 298 1.99 9.00 17.61
N LYS A 299 2.84 7.98 17.50
CA LYS A 299 3.35 7.47 16.22
C LYS A 299 2.23 6.99 15.30
N SER A 300 1.22 6.28 15.83
CA SER A 300 0.10 5.78 15.02
C SER A 300 -0.84 6.89 14.53
N LEU A 301 -0.95 7.98 15.29
CA LEU A 301 -1.80 9.12 14.97
C LEU A 301 -1.06 10.19 14.14
N GLY A 302 0.27 10.06 13.98
CA GLY A 302 1.10 11.06 13.31
C GLY A 302 1.15 12.38 14.08
N ILE A 303 1.08 12.33 15.42
CA ILE A 303 1.14 13.51 16.28
C ILE A 303 2.47 13.52 17.04
N THR A 304 3.29 14.53 16.78
CA THR A 304 4.53 14.78 17.50
C THR A 304 4.52 16.24 17.93
N PRO A 305 4.69 16.56 19.23
CA PRO A 305 4.79 17.95 19.67
C PRO A 305 6.01 18.61 19.04
N GLY A 306 5.91 19.91 18.78
CA GLY A 306 7.06 20.69 18.36
C GLY A 306 8.16 20.66 19.42
N TYR A 307 9.43 20.77 19.00
CA TYR A 307 10.57 20.71 19.92
C TYR A 307 10.50 21.80 21.01
N ASN A 308 10.01 22.99 20.66
CA ASN A 308 9.82 24.12 21.56
C ASN A 308 8.46 24.11 22.30
N GLU A 309 7.66 23.07 22.14
CA GLU A 309 6.36 22.93 22.81
C GLU A 309 6.48 22.17 24.13
N ALA A 310 5.43 22.26 24.95
CA ALA A 310 5.37 21.47 26.18
C ALA A 310 5.15 19.98 25.86
N ASP A 311 5.85 19.10 26.58
CA ASP A 311 5.63 17.65 26.47
C ASP A 311 4.24 17.28 27.01
N VAL A 312 3.32 16.98 26.09
CA VAL A 312 1.94 16.57 26.41
C VAL A 312 1.78 15.07 26.69
N SER A 313 2.85 14.28 26.65
CA SER A 313 2.80 12.80 26.78
C SER A 313 2.08 12.34 28.06
N ILE A 314 2.41 12.95 29.19
CA ILE A 314 1.84 12.60 30.51
C ILE A 314 0.36 13.00 30.61
N PRO A 315 -0.01 14.28 30.43
CA PRO A 315 -1.42 14.66 30.51
C PRO A 315 -2.27 13.94 29.47
N PHE A 316 -1.78 13.77 28.24
CA PHE A 316 -2.50 13.02 27.20
C PHE A 316 -2.80 11.59 27.65
N PHE A 317 -1.80 10.86 28.17
CA PHE A 317 -2.01 9.49 28.63
C PHE A 317 -3.06 9.39 29.74
N LEU A 318 -3.04 10.32 30.69
CA LEU A 318 -4.00 10.36 31.80
C LEU A 318 -5.43 10.64 31.29
N PHE A 319 -5.61 11.70 30.50
CA PHE A 319 -6.93 12.05 29.97
C PHE A 319 -7.46 10.99 28.99
N PHE A 320 -6.60 10.46 28.12
CA PHE A 320 -6.98 9.37 27.21
C PHE A 320 -7.48 8.15 27.98
N SER A 321 -6.78 7.77 29.05
CA SER A 321 -7.20 6.65 29.90
C SER A 321 -8.54 6.90 30.58
N ILE A 322 -8.78 8.12 31.09
CA ILE A 322 -10.05 8.50 31.72
C ILE A 322 -11.20 8.51 30.71
N PHE A 323 -11.00 9.12 29.54
CA PHE A 323 -12.02 9.14 28.49
C PHE A 323 -12.34 7.74 27.97
N PHE A 324 -11.31 6.90 27.78
CA PHE A 324 -11.51 5.51 27.42
C PHE A 324 -12.34 4.75 28.46
N ALA A 325 -12.03 4.93 29.75
CA ALA A 325 -12.81 4.33 30.83
C ALA A 325 -14.27 4.81 30.86
N MET A 326 -14.50 6.11 30.59
CA MET A 326 -15.86 6.68 30.50
C MET A 326 -16.66 6.13 29.31
N LEU A 327 -16.01 5.95 28.15
CA LEU A 327 -16.66 5.42 26.94
C LEU A 327 -17.02 3.94 27.07
N VAL A 328 -16.15 3.14 27.69
CA VAL A 328 -16.44 1.73 27.97
C VAL A 328 -17.51 1.61 29.05
N GLY A 329 -17.44 2.41 30.11
CA GLY A 329 -18.50 2.65 31.11
C GLY A 329 -18.97 1.44 31.93
N ASP A 330 -18.51 0.23 31.61
CA ASP A 330 -19.02 -1.05 32.13
C ASP A 330 -17.88 -1.88 32.76
N ALA A 331 -18.10 -2.30 34.01
CA ALA A 331 -17.17 -3.11 34.77
C ALA A 331 -16.91 -4.50 34.15
N GLY A 332 -17.89 -5.07 33.45
CA GLY A 332 -17.77 -6.37 32.78
C GLY A 332 -16.76 -6.34 31.63
N TYR A 333 -16.91 -5.37 30.72
CA TYR A 333 -15.95 -5.16 29.63
C TYR A 333 -14.57 -4.77 30.15
N GLY A 334 -14.51 -3.93 31.20
CA GLY A 334 -13.25 -3.58 31.87
C GLY A 334 -12.50 -4.81 32.40
N ALA A 335 -13.20 -5.72 33.08
CA ALA A 335 -12.63 -6.96 33.60
C ALA A 335 -12.11 -7.89 32.48
N ILE A 336 -12.85 -8.00 31.37
CA ILE A 336 -12.43 -8.80 30.21
C ILE A 336 -11.17 -8.22 29.57
N ILE A 337 -11.12 -6.90 29.34
CA ILE A 337 -9.94 -6.22 28.76
C ILE A 337 -8.72 -6.40 29.66
N LEU A 338 -8.90 -6.26 30.98
CA LEU A 338 -7.84 -6.46 31.96
C LEU A 338 -7.32 -7.90 31.96
N ALA A 339 -8.22 -8.89 31.93
CA ALA A 339 -7.85 -10.31 31.86
C ALA A 339 -7.07 -10.64 30.56
N LEU A 340 -7.53 -10.14 29.41
CA LEU A 340 -6.84 -10.30 28.13
C LEU A 340 -5.47 -9.61 28.12
N THR A 341 -5.35 -8.43 28.74
CA THR A 341 -4.09 -7.70 28.86
C THR A 341 -3.08 -8.47 29.69
N PHE A 342 -3.48 -9.00 30.85
CA PHE A 342 -2.62 -9.85 31.68
C PHE A 342 -2.20 -11.13 30.95
N TYR A 343 -3.13 -11.78 30.24
CA TYR A 343 -2.83 -12.97 29.45
C TYR A 343 -1.81 -12.67 28.33
N ALA A 344 -2.00 -11.58 27.59
CA ALA A 344 -1.07 -11.13 26.54
C ALA A 344 0.30 -10.77 27.12
N GLN A 345 0.35 -10.05 28.24
CA GLN A 345 1.60 -9.70 28.91
C GLN A 345 2.39 -10.94 29.36
N HIS A 346 1.69 -11.98 29.83
CA HIS A 346 2.32 -13.24 30.23
C HIS A 346 2.93 -13.97 29.03
N LYS A 347 2.20 -14.04 27.91
CA LYS A 347 2.67 -14.66 26.66
C LYS A 347 3.83 -13.90 26.03
N VAL A 348 3.78 -12.57 26.03
CA VAL A 348 4.84 -11.69 25.50
C VAL A 348 6.08 -11.72 26.40
N SER A 349 5.94 -11.81 27.72
CA SER A 349 7.09 -11.94 28.63
C SER A 349 7.82 -13.28 28.45
N GLN A 350 7.11 -14.35 28.08
CA GLN A 350 7.73 -15.62 27.70
C GLN A 350 8.48 -15.54 26.35
N ALA A 351 7.96 -14.76 25.39
CA ALA A 351 8.60 -14.55 24.08
C ALA A 351 9.79 -13.56 24.13
N SER A 352 9.69 -12.49 24.94
CA SER A 352 10.69 -11.42 25.10
C SER A 352 11.98 -11.87 25.79
N ARG A 353 11.93 -12.93 26.60
CA ARG A 353 13.15 -13.58 27.12
C ARG A 353 14.05 -14.21 26.03
N SER A 354 13.60 -14.29 24.77
CA SER A 354 14.36 -14.87 23.66
C SER A 354 14.97 -13.86 22.68
N LYS A 355 14.61 -12.57 22.70
CA LYS A 355 15.13 -11.56 21.75
C LYS A 355 15.44 -10.23 22.46
N GLY A 356 16.69 -9.81 22.39
CA GLY A 356 17.21 -8.58 22.99
C GLY A 356 16.50 -7.31 22.52
N ARG A 357 16.47 -6.31 23.41
CA ARG A 357 15.85 -4.98 23.22
C ARG A 357 16.42 -4.24 22.00
N GLN A 358 15.55 -3.80 21.09
CA GLN A 358 15.88 -2.83 20.03
C GLN A 358 15.92 -1.39 20.59
N PRO A 359 16.80 -0.51 20.07
CA PRO A 359 16.89 0.88 20.47
C PRO A 359 15.73 1.71 19.88
N SER A 360 15.31 2.72 20.65
CA SER A 360 14.30 3.72 20.30
C SER A 360 14.80 4.62 19.16
N GLN A 361 14.07 4.64 18.05
CA GLN A 361 14.33 5.51 16.91
C GLN A 361 13.63 6.87 17.07
N LEU A 362 14.31 7.92 16.60
CA LEU A 362 13.81 9.29 16.48
C LEU A 362 12.58 9.34 15.56
N ILE A 363 11.68 10.29 15.83
CA ILE A 363 10.45 10.53 15.06
C ILE A 363 10.57 11.94 14.49
N ASN A 364 10.31 12.08 13.19
CA ASN A 364 10.10 13.38 12.53
C ASN A 364 8.67 13.85 12.73
#